data_AF-A0A5D2CX32-F1
#
_entry.id   AF-A0A5D2CX32-F1
#
_cell.length_a   1.000
_cell.length_b   1.000
_cell.length_c   1.000
_cell.angle_alpha   90.00
_cell.angle_beta   90.00
_cell.angle_gamma   90.00
#
_symmetry.space_group_name_H-M   'P 1'
#
loop_
_entity.id
_entity.type
_entity.pdbx_description
1 polymer ?
#
loop_
_entity_poly.entity_id
_entity_poly.type
_entity_poly.pdbx_seq_one_letter_code
_entity_poly.pdbx_strand_id
1 'polypeptide(L)'
;RIPQGKPLSSLSSVDPLSWGVAADSLKGGHLDEVKHMVSEYRRPLVKFGGEALTFSQVAAVAKILEGLHNGVDNYGITTGFGANFRLRTKDGAALQKLLIRYSGIRFEILEAITKLLNHNVTPCLPLRGSVTASTFRVADIDSEFFELQPKERLALVNGTAVGSTMAAMVLFEANILAVLLPEFIDHLIHKLKHHLGQIESAAIMGHILEGSTIFTTAKRIHEIDPLQKPKQDHYALRSAPQWLGPQIELIRFATKSIEKEMNSINDNPLVDVSRNKALHCANFQGTPIGVLMDNARLAIAAIGKLMFAQFSKFVNDFYNNGLPTSLSSGSNPSLDYGFKGTEVAIASYCSQLQYLDNPVTTHLMLTTFLVALCQAIDLRHLDDNLKDIVKNTMGQIAKKTLTTGTDGKLRPLRFYEKDLLQAVDRVYIFTYIDDPSSATYPLMQNLRQVLVEHEMIEREMEKNPSTSIFQNITAFEDELKVVLPKKVENARARVENGNATISNKIKDCRSYPLYKFVRGPLGTGLLTGQKVTSLGEEFDKVFNAMCQGKIIDPMMESLKERNSAPLPIC
;
A
#
# COMPACT_ATOMS: atom_id res chain seq x y z
N ARG A 1 -5.79 -30.36 -21.64
CA ARG A 1 -5.17 -31.03 -20.49
C ARG A 1 -4.67 -29.94 -19.56
N ILE A 2 -5.36 -29.76 -18.43
CA ILE A 2 -5.11 -28.74 -17.40
C ILE A 2 -3.86 -29.16 -16.61
N PRO A 3 -2.93 -28.27 -16.23
CA PRO A 3 -2.06 -28.54 -15.10
C PRO A 3 -2.95 -28.55 -13.86
N GLN A 4 -3.33 -29.75 -13.41
CA GLN A 4 -4.03 -29.91 -12.13
C GLN A 4 -3.26 -29.14 -11.06
N GLY A 5 -3.89 -28.13 -10.46
CA GLY A 5 -3.36 -27.45 -9.28
C GLY A 5 -3.09 -28.51 -8.22
N LYS A 6 -1.81 -28.82 -8.02
CA LYS A 6 -1.38 -29.78 -7.01
C LYS A 6 -1.90 -29.29 -5.65
N PRO A 7 -2.39 -30.19 -4.78
CA PRO A 7 -2.68 -29.82 -3.40
C PRO A 7 -1.43 -29.18 -2.77
N LEU A 8 -1.61 -28.21 -1.86
CA LEU A 8 -0.52 -27.59 -1.08
C LEU A 8 0.36 -28.60 -0.32
N SER A 9 0.02 -29.89 -0.33
CA SER A 9 0.82 -31.00 0.21
C SER A 9 1.96 -31.46 -0.70
N SER A 10 2.21 -30.84 -1.86
CA SER A 10 3.44 -31.07 -2.62
C SER A 10 4.09 -29.76 -3.04
N LEU A 11 4.88 -29.19 -2.12
CA LEU A 11 6.00 -28.33 -2.52
C LEU A 11 6.75 -29.06 -3.64
N SER A 12 6.94 -28.38 -4.77
CA SER A 12 7.82 -28.89 -5.82
C SER A 12 9.21 -29.06 -5.21
N SER A 13 9.71 -30.29 -5.08
CA SER A 13 11.09 -30.51 -4.64
C SER A 13 12.11 -29.91 -5.61
N VAL A 14 11.69 -29.60 -6.85
CA VAL A 14 12.51 -29.07 -7.94
C VAL A 14 12.53 -27.54 -7.96
N ASP A 15 11.45 -26.87 -7.52
CA ASP A 15 11.35 -25.40 -7.45
C ASP A 15 10.63 -24.96 -6.16
N PRO A 16 11.27 -25.16 -4.99
CA PRO A 16 10.62 -24.98 -3.69
C PRO A 16 10.25 -23.52 -3.38
N LEU A 17 10.86 -22.57 -4.10
CA LEU A 17 10.67 -21.13 -3.92
C LEU A 17 9.92 -20.46 -5.08
N SER A 18 9.49 -21.23 -6.09
CA SER A 18 8.77 -20.74 -7.28
C SER A 18 9.56 -19.75 -8.15
N TRP A 19 10.89 -19.74 -8.06
CA TRP A 19 11.75 -18.88 -8.91
C TRP A 19 11.78 -19.40 -10.35
N GLY A 20 11.77 -20.72 -10.53
CA GLY A 20 11.69 -21.34 -11.85
C GLY A 20 10.39 -20.98 -12.56
N VAL A 21 9.25 -21.09 -11.88
CA VAL A 21 7.94 -20.67 -12.43
C VAL A 21 7.95 -19.17 -12.79
N ALA A 22 8.57 -18.32 -11.97
CA ALA A 22 8.70 -16.90 -12.27
C ALA A 22 9.57 -16.65 -13.51
N ALA A 23 10.72 -17.31 -13.63
CA ALA A 23 11.60 -17.20 -14.79
C ALA A 23 10.94 -17.74 -16.07
N ASP A 24 10.21 -18.85 -15.96
CA ASP A 24 9.46 -19.44 -17.07
C ASP A 24 8.40 -18.49 -17.62
N SER A 25 7.77 -17.69 -16.76
CA SER A 25 6.79 -16.68 -17.17
C SER A 25 7.36 -15.53 -18.01
N LEU A 26 8.69 -15.37 -18.04
CA LEU A 26 9.42 -14.37 -18.84
C LEU A 26 10.04 -14.97 -20.12
N LYS A 27 9.83 -16.26 -20.39
CA LYS A 27 10.26 -16.88 -21.65
C LYS A 27 9.37 -16.41 -22.81
N GLY A 28 9.94 -16.41 -24.02
CA GLY A 28 9.25 -15.96 -25.25
C GLY A 28 9.48 -14.47 -25.54
N GLY A 29 8.90 -13.99 -26.65
CA GLY A 29 8.96 -12.59 -27.05
C GLY A 29 7.89 -11.74 -26.36
N HIS A 30 8.26 -10.51 -25.99
CA HIS A 30 7.35 -9.48 -25.53
C HIS A 30 6.22 -9.20 -26.53
N LEU A 31 6.51 -9.15 -27.84
CA LEU A 31 5.49 -8.91 -28.86
C LEU A 31 4.39 -9.98 -28.86
N ASP A 32 4.75 -11.24 -28.64
CA ASP A 32 3.77 -12.33 -28.60
C ASP A 32 2.92 -12.29 -27.32
N GLU A 33 3.52 -11.86 -26.20
CA GLU A 33 2.76 -11.55 -24.98
C GLU A 33 1.77 -10.40 -25.22
N VAL A 34 2.18 -9.33 -25.89
CA VAL A 34 1.29 -8.19 -26.23
C VAL A 34 0.17 -8.64 -27.17
N LYS A 35 0.45 -9.46 -28.18
CA LYS A 35 -0.59 -10.04 -29.06
C LYS A 35 -1.59 -10.88 -28.27
N HIS A 36 -1.10 -11.71 -27.35
CA HIS A 36 -1.95 -12.51 -26.48
C HIS A 36 -2.82 -11.61 -25.60
N MET A 37 -2.22 -10.61 -24.97
CA MET A 37 -2.87 -9.62 -24.12
C MET A 37 -4.00 -8.88 -24.85
N VAL A 38 -3.76 -8.40 -26.08
CA VAL A 38 -4.78 -7.75 -26.92
C VAL A 38 -5.90 -8.73 -27.32
N SER A 39 -5.57 -9.99 -27.60
CA SER A 39 -6.56 -11.03 -27.90
C SER A 39 -7.48 -11.31 -26.71
N GLU A 40 -6.91 -11.40 -25.50
CA GLU A 40 -7.68 -11.58 -24.26
C GLU A 40 -8.55 -10.38 -23.93
N TYR A 41 -8.02 -9.16 -24.07
CA TYR A 41 -8.76 -7.92 -23.86
C TYR A 41 -10.03 -7.83 -24.72
N ARG A 42 -10.00 -8.40 -25.92
CA ARG A 42 -11.14 -8.40 -26.87
C ARG A 42 -12.18 -9.50 -26.58
N ARG A 43 -11.97 -10.37 -25.59
CA ARG A 43 -12.95 -11.41 -25.28
C ARG A 43 -14.22 -10.80 -24.67
N PRO A 44 -15.42 -11.25 -25.08
CA PRO A 44 -16.68 -10.69 -24.60
C PRO A 44 -17.05 -11.13 -23.16
N LEU A 45 -16.35 -12.12 -22.61
CA LEU A 45 -16.64 -12.69 -21.30
C LEU A 45 -15.36 -12.90 -20.51
N VAL A 46 -15.33 -12.37 -19.29
CA VAL A 46 -14.31 -12.65 -18.29
C VAL A 46 -14.89 -13.66 -17.30
N LYS A 47 -14.21 -14.79 -17.11
CA LYS A 47 -14.62 -15.82 -16.15
C LYS A 47 -13.71 -15.75 -14.92
N PHE A 48 -14.30 -15.56 -13.75
CA PHE A 48 -13.56 -15.61 -12.49
C PHE A 48 -13.48 -17.05 -11.97
N GLY A 49 -12.25 -17.48 -11.70
CA GLY A 49 -11.86 -18.75 -11.11
C GLY A 49 -11.94 -19.99 -12.04
N GLY A 50 -11.02 -20.93 -11.80
CA GLY A 50 -10.69 -22.02 -12.73
C GLY A 50 -9.47 -21.72 -13.62
N GLU A 51 -9.19 -20.44 -13.90
CA GLU A 51 -8.00 -19.91 -14.57
C GLU A 51 -7.52 -18.65 -13.83
N ALA A 52 -6.25 -18.25 -14.02
CA ALA A 52 -5.69 -17.05 -13.41
C ALA A 52 -6.25 -15.78 -14.10
N LEU A 53 -6.58 -14.76 -13.30
CA LEU A 53 -7.01 -13.45 -13.79
C LEU A 53 -5.84 -12.76 -14.50
N THR A 54 -6.04 -12.29 -15.72
CA THR A 54 -5.02 -11.52 -16.46
C THR A 54 -5.31 -10.03 -16.41
N PHE A 55 -4.27 -9.21 -16.52
CA PHE A 55 -4.39 -7.75 -16.57
C PHE A 55 -5.18 -7.27 -17.80
N SER A 56 -5.15 -8.02 -18.91
CA SER A 56 -6.00 -7.80 -20.09
C SER A 56 -7.49 -7.85 -19.76
N GLN A 57 -7.89 -8.82 -18.92
CA GLN A 57 -9.27 -8.98 -18.47
C GLN A 57 -9.68 -7.83 -17.56
N VAL A 58 -8.79 -7.38 -16.68
CA VAL A 58 -9.02 -6.20 -15.84
C VAL A 58 -9.20 -4.94 -16.67
N ALA A 59 -8.30 -4.69 -17.62
CA ALA A 59 -8.39 -3.53 -18.52
C ALA A 59 -9.68 -3.54 -19.36
N ALA A 60 -10.12 -4.72 -19.83
CA ALA A 60 -11.35 -4.88 -20.59
C ALA A 60 -12.59 -4.50 -19.77
N VAL A 61 -12.69 -5.00 -18.54
CA VAL A 61 -13.81 -4.65 -17.65
C VAL A 61 -13.80 -3.16 -17.32
N ALA A 62 -12.64 -2.59 -16.97
CA ALA A 62 -12.53 -1.19 -16.59
C ALA A 62 -12.94 -0.22 -17.72
N LYS A 63 -12.50 -0.48 -18.95
CA LYS A 63 -12.77 0.39 -20.11
C LYS A 63 -14.23 0.38 -20.56
N ILE A 64 -14.94 -0.74 -20.38
CA ILE A 64 -16.38 -0.82 -20.64
C ILE A 64 -17.15 0.07 -19.66
N LEU A 65 -16.79 0.05 -18.38
CA LEU A 65 -17.42 0.87 -17.34
C LEU A 65 -17.21 2.37 -17.60
N GLU A 66 -15.99 2.77 -18.02
CA GLU A 66 -15.66 4.16 -18.37
C GLU A 66 -16.46 4.68 -19.59
N GLY A 67 -16.55 3.88 -20.67
CA GLY A 67 -17.30 4.27 -21.87
C GLY A 67 -18.78 4.51 -21.62
N LEU A 68 -19.40 3.69 -20.77
CA LEU A 68 -20.81 3.83 -20.39
C LEU A 68 -21.06 5.04 -19.48
N HIS A 69 -20.11 5.37 -18.58
CA HIS A 69 -20.19 6.58 -17.76
C HIS A 69 -20.09 7.87 -18.59
N ASN A 70 -19.35 7.81 -19.71
CA ASN A 70 -19.20 8.91 -20.66
C ASN A 70 -20.29 8.95 -21.75
N GLY A 71 -21.37 8.16 -21.63
CA GLY A 71 -22.50 8.18 -22.55
C GLY A 71 -22.26 7.54 -23.92
N VAL A 72 -21.26 6.66 -24.06
CA VAL A 72 -20.96 5.94 -25.30
C VAL A 72 -21.81 4.67 -25.38
N ASP A 73 -22.73 4.63 -26.35
CA ASP A 73 -23.60 3.49 -26.63
C ASP A 73 -22.82 2.37 -27.34
N ASN A 74 -22.69 1.20 -26.70
CA ASN A 74 -22.03 0.02 -27.26
C ASN A 74 -23.06 -1.07 -27.57
N TYR A 75 -23.20 -1.41 -28.85
CA TYR A 75 -24.09 -2.48 -29.33
C TYR A 75 -23.74 -3.82 -28.67
N GLY A 76 -24.71 -4.42 -27.98
CA GLY A 76 -24.56 -5.67 -27.21
C GLY A 76 -24.32 -5.50 -25.71
N ILE A 77 -24.21 -4.27 -25.20
CA ILE A 77 -24.09 -3.96 -23.76
C ILE A 77 -25.25 -3.06 -23.29
N THR A 78 -25.68 -2.07 -24.08
CA THR A 78 -26.84 -1.19 -23.79
C THR A 78 -28.12 -1.57 -24.53
N THR A 79 -28.08 -2.60 -25.38
CA THR A 79 -29.25 -3.17 -26.08
C THR A 79 -29.30 -4.67 -25.82
N GLY A 80 -30.43 -5.12 -25.28
CA GLY A 80 -30.53 -6.42 -24.62
C GLY A 80 -30.38 -7.64 -25.52
N PHE A 81 -29.81 -8.69 -24.93
CA PHE A 81 -30.08 -10.08 -25.32
C PHE A 81 -30.59 -10.87 -24.12
N GLY A 82 -31.80 -11.42 -24.26
CA GLY A 82 -32.17 -12.80 -23.87
C GLY A 82 -32.32 -13.15 -22.39
N ALA A 83 -33.51 -13.64 -22.03
CA ALA A 83 -33.81 -14.30 -20.77
C ALA A 83 -33.09 -15.67 -20.66
N ASN A 84 -32.14 -15.83 -19.73
CA ASN A 84 -31.65 -17.15 -19.29
C ASN A 84 -31.04 -17.11 -17.88
N PHE A 85 -31.90 -17.00 -16.86
CA PHE A 85 -31.57 -17.15 -15.43
C PHE A 85 -31.44 -18.63 -14.97
N ARG A 86 -30.68 -19.50 -15.65
CA ARG A 86 -30.54 -20.92 -15.22
C ARG A 86 -29.17 -21.60 -15.40
N LEU A 87 -28.07 -20.87 -15.55
CA LEU A 87 -26.74 -21.48 -15.51
C LEU A 87 -26.15 -21.46 -14.10
N ARG A 88 -26.38 -22.53 -13.33
CA ARG A 88 -25.56 -22.87 -12.15
C ARG A 88 -24.34 -23.66 -12.62
N THR A 89 -23.13 -23.20 -12.28
CA THR A 89 -21.93 -24.02 -12.42
C THR A 89 -21.99 -25.19 -11.44
N LYS A 90 -21.67 -26.40 -11.90
CA LYS A 90 -21.52 -27.59 -11.04
C LYS A 90 -20.12 -27.72 -10.43
N ASP A 91 -19.22 -26.79 -10.74
CA ASP A 91 -17.82 -26.82 -10.29
C ASP A 91 -17.52 -25.76 -9.23
N GLY A 92 -18.38 -25.68 -8.20
CA GLY A 92 -18.14 -24.81 -7.03
C GLY A 92 -16.87 -25.18 -6.27
N ALA A 93 -16.38 -26.42 -6.42
CA ALA A 93 -15.17 -26.92 -5.76
C ALA A 93 -13.86 -26.33 -6.31
N ALA A 94 -13.80 -25.91 -7.58
CA ALA A 94 -12.64 -25.24 -8.15
C ALA A 94 -12.57 -23.76 -7.72
N LEU A 95 -13.73 -23.11 -7.61
CA LEU A 95 -13.87 -21.70 -7.21
C LEU A 95 -13.65 -21.48 -5.70
N GLN A 96 -14.14 -22.42 -4.87
CA GLN A 96 -13.99 -22.36 -3.41
C GLN A 96 -12.54 -22.55 -2.93
N LYS A 97 -11.66 -23.16 -3.73
CA LYS A 97 -10.31 -23.56 -3.27
C LYS A 97 -9.32 -22.42 -3.09
N LEU A 98 -9.48 -21.26 -3.76
CA LEU A 98 -8.51 -20.16 -3.71
C LEU A 98 -9.05 -18.89 -3.02
N LEU A 99 -10.18 -18.35 -3.49
CA LEU A 99 -10.69 -17.03 -3.07
C LEU A 99 -11.51 -17.09 -1.76
N ILE A 100 -12.31 -18.15 -1.58
CA ILE A 100 -13.26 -18.27 -0.46
C ILE A 100 -12.59 -18.92 0.75
N ARG A 101 -11.69 -19.88 0.52
CA ARG A 101 -11.12 -20.73 1.58
C ARG A 101 -10.35 -19.94 2.64
N TYR A 102 -9.61 -18.92 2.22
CA TYR A 102 -8.65 -18.23 3.09
C TYR A 102 -9.12 -16.87 3.61
N SER A 103 -10.15 -16.27 3.02
CA SER A 103 -10.64 -14.95 3.44
C SER A 103 -11.84 -15.00 4.38
N GLY A 104 -12.56 -16.13 4.45
CA GLY A 104 -13.71 -16.30 5.34
C GLY A 104 -14.89 -15.38 4.99
N ILE A 105 -15.19 -15.25 3.70
CA ILE A 105 -16.29 -14.42 3.18
C ILE A 105 -17.36 -15.28 2.49
N ARG A 106 -18.63 -14.93 2.66
CA ARG A 106 -19.76 -15.56 1.96
C ARG A 106 -19.67 -15.40 0.45
N PHE A 107 -20.09 -16.43 -0.28
CA PHE A 107 -20.09 -16.42 -1.73
C PHE A 107 -21.12 -15.44 -2.30
N GLU A 108 -22.24 -15.28 -1.61
CA GLU A 108 -23.35 -14.38 -1.95
C GLU A 108 -22.88 -12.92 -2.04
N ILE A 109 -21.87 -12.52 -1.25
CA ILE A 109 -21.25 -11.20 -1.33
C ILE A 109 -20.47 -11.05 -2.65
N LEU A 110 -19.74 -12.09 -3.07
CA LEU A 110 -19.02 -12.08 -4.36
C LEU A 110 -20.00 -12.06 -5.54
N GLU A 111 -21.12 -12.78 -5.45
CA GLU A 111 -22.20 -12.72 -6.45
C GLU A 111 -22.82 -11.33 -6.52
N ALA A 112 -23.02 -10.66 -5.39
CA ALA A 112 -23.53 -9.29 -5.35
C ALA A 112 -22.56 -8.31 -6.02
N ILE A 113 -21.27 -8.37 -5.72
CA ILE A 113 -20.25 -7.55 -6.40
C ILE A 113 -20.22 -7.82 -7.91
N THR A 114 -20.35 -9.09 -8.30
CA THR A 114 -20.43 -9.47 -9.72
C THR A 114 -21.68 -8.88 -10.39
N LYS A 115 -22.83 -8.86 -9.70
CA LYS A 115 -24.04 -8.20 -10.21
C LYS A 115 -23.84 -6.70 -10.36
N LEU A 116 -23.18 -6.03 -9.41
CA LEU A 116 -22.86 -4.60 -9.51
C LEU A 116 -22.02 -4.32 -10.76
N LEU A 117 -20.95 -5.10 -11.00
CA LEU A 117 -20.12 -4.99 -12.19
C LEU A 117 -20.93 -5.20 -13.49
N ASN A 118 -21.73 -6.27 -13.55
CA ASN A 118 -22.52 -6.60 -14.74
C ASN A 118 -23.64 -5.59 -15.03
N HIS A 119 -24.14 -4.87 -14.02
CA HIS A 119 -25.14 -3.81 -14.18
C HIS A 119 -24.52 -2.40 -14.21
N ASN A 120 -23.18 -2.30 -14.26
CA ASN A 120 -22.44 -1.04 -14.27
C ASN A 120 -22.79 -0.11 -13.09
N VAL A 121 -23.04 -0.68 -11.92
CA VAL A 121 -23.27 0.06 -10.68
C VAL A 121 -21.94 0.18 -9.95
N THR A 122 -21.30 1.35 -10.04
CA THR A 122 -19.99 1.60 -9.42
C THR A 122 -20.16 2.44 -8.16
N PRO A 123 -19.75 1.95 -6.97
CA PRO A 123 -19.78 2.76 -5.75
C PRO A 123 -18.84 3.97 -5.87
N CYS A 124 -19.18 5.09 -5.23
CA CYS A 124 -18.29 6.25 -5.17
C CYS A 124 -17.17 6.00 -4.15
N LEU A 125 -15.92 5.94 -4.62
CA LEU A 125 -14.73 5.88 -3.75
C LEU A 125 -14.01 7.23 -3.71
N PRO A 126 -13.41 7.62 -2.58
CA PRO A 126 -12.54 8.79 -2.54
C PRO A 126 -11.26 8.56 -3.35
N LEU A 127 -10.81 9.59 -4.07
CA LEU A 127 -9.60 9.53 -4.90
C LEU A 127 -8.30 9.42 -4.07
N ARG A 128 -8.30 10.00 -2.87
CA ARG A 128 -7.18 9.98 -1.90
C ARG A 128 -7.67 9.42 -0.57
N GLY A 129 -6.75 9.00 0.30
CA GLY A 129 -7.09 8.33 1.56
C GLY A 129 -7.12 6.79 1.50
N SER A 130 -6.49 6.18 0.49
CA SER A 130 -6.28 4.72 0.48
C SER A 130 -5.21 4.31 1.49
N VAL A 131 -5.62 4.10 2.73
CA VAL A 131 -5.02 3.12 3.64
C VAL A 131 -6.13 2.11 3.89
N THR A 132 -6.09 1.00 3.17
CA THR A 132 -7.02 -0.16 3.14
C THR A 132 -7.99 -0.29 4.32
N ALA A 133 -9.04 0.54 4.35
CA ALA A 133 -10.20 0.38 5.22
C ALA A 133 -11.37 1.32 4.84
N SER A 134 -12.47 0.69 4.43
CA SER A 134 -13.87 1.14 4.52
C SER A 134 -14.35 2.31 3.67
N THR A 135 -15.32 2.04 2.78
CA THR A 135 -16.69 2.57 2.92
C THR A 135 -17.65 1.87 1.94
N PHE A 136 -18.83 1.48 2.41
CA PHE A 136 -20.00 1.23 1.56
C PHE A 136 -21.20 1.92 2.19
N ARG A 137 -21.80 2.86 1.47
CA ARG A 137 -23.21 3.19 1.65
C ARG A 137 -23.79 3.78 0.37
N VAL A 138 -25.02 3.36 0.11
CA VAL A 138 -26.01 3.89 -0.84
C VAL A 138 -25.89 3.40 -2.28
N ALA A 139 -26.85 2.54 -2.69
CA ALA A 139 -27.16 2.28 -4.09
C ALA A 139 -28.62 1.82 -4.32
N ASP A 140 -29.57 2.14 -3.42
CA ASP A 140 -31.02 1.93 -3.62
C ASP A 140 -31.42 0.56 -4.23
N ILE A 141 -30.78 -0.52 -3.73
CA ILE A 141 -31.10 -1.89 -4.11
C ILE A 141 -32.05 -2.44 -3.04
N ASP A 142 -33.29 -2.75 -3.43
CA ASP A 142 -34.36 -3.34 -2.59
C ASP A 142 -34.09 -4.78 -2.10
N SER A 143 -32.82 -5.21 -2.03
CA SER A 143 -32.42 -6.45 -1.38
C SER A 143 -31.74 -6.13 -0.05
N GLU A 144 -32.21 -6.76 1.03
CA GLU A 144 -31.64 -6.68 2.38
C GLU A 144 -30.11 -6.48 2.35
N PHE A 145 -29.67 -5.31 2.81
CA PHE A 145 -28.25 -4.99 2.92
C PHE A 145 -27.58 -6.08 3.77
N PHE A 146 -26.47 -6.66 3.29
CA PHE A 146 -25.81 -7.74 4.04
C PHE A 146 -25.45 -7.28 5.45
N GLU A 147 -25.99 -7.96 6.46
CA GLU A 147 -25.41 -7.91 7.80
C GLU A 147 -24.10 -8.71 7.77
N LEU A 148 -22.98 -7.98 7.79
CA LEU A 148 -21.65 -8.55 7.69
C LEU A 148 -21.33 -9.39 8.93
N GLN A 149 -20.97 -10.64 8.70
CA GLN A 149 -20.52 -11.58 9.72
C GLN A 149 -19.10 -11.25 10.18
N PRO A 150 -18.63 -11.84 11.31
CA PRO A 150 -17.23 -11.73 11.70
C PRO A 150 -16.29 -12.08 10.55
N LYS A 151 -15.15 -11.39 10.45
CA LYS A 151 -14.15 -11.44 9.37
C LYS A 151 -14.59 -10.83 8.02
N GLU A 152 -15.86 -10.85 7.62
CA GLU A 152 -16.30 -10.40 6.29
C GLU A 152 -16.00 -8.93 6.02
N ARG A 153 -16.21 -8.06 7.02
CA ARG A 153 -15.84 -6.64 6.91
C ARG A 153 -14.35 -6.47 6.61
N LEU A 154 -13.50 -7.26 7.28
CA LEU A 154 -12.07 -7.19 7.08
C LEU A 154 -11.69 -7.78 5.71
N ALA A 155 -12.30 -8.89 5.30
CA ALA A 155 -12.07 -9.50 3.99
C ALA A 155 -12.39 -8.56 2.81
N LEU A 156 -13.40 -7.69 2.96
CA LEU A 156 -13.76 -6.72 1.93
C LEU A 156 -12.80 -5.54 1.83
N VAL A 157 -12.18 -5.13 2.93
CA VAL A 157 -11.38 -3.89 2.99
C VAL A 157 -9.87 -4.13 3.07
N ASN A 158 -9.46 -5.32 3.49
CA ASN A 158 -8.08 -5.70 3.69
C ASN A 158 -7.55 -6.42 2.46
N GLY A 159 -6.85 -5.68 1.60
CA GLY A 159 -6.28 -6.21 0.38
C GLY A 159 -5.77 -5.12 -0.54
N THR A 160 -5.04 -5.50 -1.57
CA THR A 160 -4.31 -4.56 -2.44
C THR A 160 -5.05 -4.28 -3.75
N ALA A 161 -6.34 -4.65 -3.83
CA ALA A 161 -7.13 -4.71 -5.06
C ALA A 161 -7.18 -3.39 -5.84
N VAL A 162 -7.37 -2.23 -5.16
CA VAL A 162 -7.41 -0.93 -5.83
C VAL A 162 -6.07 -0.62 -6.50
N GLY A 163 -4.97 -0.81 -5.77
CA GLY A 163 -3.62 -0.56 -6.28
C GLY A 163 -3.22 -1.52 -7.41
N SER A 164 -3.49 -2.82 -7.25
CA SER A 164 -3.14 -3.82 -8.27
C SER A 164 -3.99 -3.69 -9.54
N THR A 165 -5.28 -3.33 -9.41
CA THR A 165 -6.17 -3.08 -10.56
C THR A 165 -5.72 -1.86 -11.35
N MET A 166 -5.40 -0.75 -10.67
CA MET A 166 -4.87 0.45 -11.33
C MET A 166 -3.52 0.17 -12.02
N ALA A 167 -2.63 -0.55 -11.33
CA ALA A 167 -1.36 -0.98 -11.91
C ALA A 167 -1.54 -1.85 -13.15
N ALA A 168 -2.52 -2.77 -13.13
CA ALA A 168 -2.85 -3.63 -14.26
C ALA A 168 -3.31 -2.82 -15.49
N MET A 169 -4.17 -1.81 -15.30
CA MET A 169 -4.61 -0.92 -16.36
C MET A 169 -3.44 -0.13 -16.95
N VAL A 170 -2.60 0.47 -16.11
CA VAL A 170 -1.42 1.23 -16.54
C VAL A 170 -0.44 0.33 -17.31
N LEU A 171 -0.17 -0.87 -16.83
CA LEU A 171 0.75 -1.80 -17.48
C LEU A 171 0.19 -2.35 -18.79
N PHE A 172 -1.12 -2.52 -18.91
CA PHE A 172 -1.75 -2.87 -20.19
C PHE A 172 -1.41 -1.83 -21.27
N GLU A 173 -1.58 -0.55 -20.97
CA GLU A 173 -1.23 0.54 -21.90
C GLU A 173 0.27 0.65 -22.13
N ALA A 174 1.08 0.55 -21.07
CA ALA A 174 2.54 0.63 -21.16
C ALA A 174 3.12 -0.46 -22.08
N ASN A 175 2.58 -1.68 -22.02
CA ASN A 175 2.99 -2.77 -22.90
C ASN A 175 2.66 -2.49 -24.37
N ILE A 176 1.52 -1.87 -24.67
CA ILE A 176 1.14 -1.47 -26.04
C ILE A 176 2.07 -0.35 -26.54
N LEU A 177 2.28 0.67 -25.71
CA LEU A 177 3.12 1.83 -26.06
C LEU A 177 4.58 1.44 -26.31
N ALA A 178 5.10 0.46 -25.55
CA ALA A 178 6.47 -0.01 -25.69
C ALA A 178 6.76 -0.68 -27.06
N VAL A 179 5.73 -1.14 -27.79
CA VAL A 179 5.88 -1.78 -29.12
C VAL A 179 5.99 -0.73 -30.25
N LEU A 180 5.57 0.52 -30.05
CA LEU A 180 5.24 1.48 -31.12
C LEU A 180 6.41 2.22 -31.80
N LEU A 181 7.68 1.86 -31.60
CA LEU A 181 8.82 2.65 -32.10
C LEU A 181 9.66 1.86 -33.14
N PRO A 182 9.79 2.34 -34.40
CA PRO A 182 10.58 1.67 -35.45
C PRO A 182 11.99 2.27 -35.68
N GLU A 183 13.06 1.46 -35.67
CA GLU A 183 14.33 1.68 -36.44
C GLU A 183 15.34 0.50 -36.60
N PHE A 184 15.96 0.35 -37.77
CA PHE A 184 16.75 -0.84 -38.17
C PHE A 184 18.21 -0.72 -37.77
N ILE A 185 18.71 -1.74 -37.09
CA ILE A 185 20.13 -1.96 -36.87
C ILE A 185 20.41 -3.48 -36.91
N ASP A 186 21.55 -3.86 -37.46
CA ASP A 186 21.98 -5.24 -37.65
C ASP A 186 21.91 -6.07 -36.36
N HIS A 187 21.30 -7.26 -36.43
CA HIS A 187 21.09 -8.15 -35.30
C HIS A 187 22.38 -8.50 -34.52
N LEU A 188 23.53 -8.58 -35.20
CA LEU A 188 24.82 -8.90 -34.56
C LEU A 188 25.17 -7.87 -33.48
N ILE A 189 24.91 -6.58 -33.71
CA ILE A 189 25.21 -5.49 -32.77
C ILE A 189 24.48 -5.72 -31.45
N HIS A 190 23.23 -6.19 -31.51
CA HIS A 190 22.40 -6.39 -30.33
C HIS A 190 22.70 -7.73 -29.64
N LYS A 191 22.94 -8.78 -30.42
CA LYS A 191 23.31 -10.11 -29.91
C LYS A 191 24.57 -10.07 -29.05
N LEU A 192 25.55 -9.26 -29.45
CA LEU A 192 26.81 -9.07 -28.71
C LEU A 192 26.64 -8.34 -27.37
N LYS A 193 25.48 -7.68 -27.12
CA LYS A 193 25.17 -7.02 -25.84
C LYS A 193 24.27 -7.83 -24.91
N HIS A 194 23.74 -8.96 -25.36
CA HIS A 194 22.98 -9.95 -24.57
C HIS A 194 21.64 -9.50 -23.95
N HIS A 195 21.27 -8.23 -24.02
CA HIS A 195 19.99 -7.73 -23.49
C HIS A 195 18.82 -8.13 -24.40
N LEU A 196 17.87 -8.88 -23.84
CA LEU A 196 16.78 -9.49 -24.60
C LEU A 196 15.81 -8.46 -25.15
N GLY A 197 15.44 -7.45 -24.36
CA GLY A 197 14.56 -6.38 -24.82
C GLY A 197 15.22 -5.55 -25.93
N GLN A 198 16.55 -5.36 -25.87
CA GLN A 198 17.29 -4.67 -26.93
C GLN A 198 17.28 -5.48 -28.22
N ILE A 199 17.52 -6.80 -28.13
CA ILE A 199 17.52 -7.71 -29.28
C ILE A 199 16.13 -7.76 -29.92
N GLU A 200 15.07 -7.88 -29.11
CA GLU A 200 13.70 -7.94 -29.58
C GLU A 200 13.26 -6.60 -30.20
N SER A 201 13.54 -5.48 -29.55
CA SER A 201 13.27 -4.14 -30.10
C SER A 201 13.92 -3.98 -31.47
N ALA A 202 15.21 -4.28 -31.60
CA ALA A 202 15.91 -4.22 -32.88
C ALA A 202 15.32 -5.15 -33.95
N ALA A 203 14.88 -6.35 -33.56
CA ALA A 203 14.28 -7.31 -34.50
C ALA A 203 12.91 -6.83 -35.03
N ILE A 204 12.04 -6.29 -34.16
CA ILE A 204 10.74 -5.72 -34.55
C ILE A 204 10.95 -4.56 -35.51
N MET A 205 11.84 -3.65 -35.13
CA MET A 205 12.16 -2.50 -35.93
C MET A 205 12.78 -2.88 -37.28
N GLY A 206 13.66 -3.89 -37.28
CA GLY A 206 14.30 -4.38 -38.49
C GLY A 206 13.31 -5.00 -39.46
N HIS A 207 12.35 -5.78 -38.95
CA HIS A 207 11.27 -6.36 -39.74
C HIS A 207 10.43 -5.29 -40.47
N ILE A 208 10.12 -4.17 -39.81
CA ILE A 208 9.37 -3.05 -40.42
C ILE A 208 10.15 -2.44 -41.58
N LEU A 209 11.47 -2.28 -41.43
CA LEU A 209 12.30 -1.58 -42.42
C LEU A 209 12.75 -2.46 -43.58
N GLU A 210 12.92 -3.77 -43.36
CA GLU A 210 13.12 -4.73 -44.44
C GLU A 210 11.96 -4.72 -45.45
N GLY A 211 10.74 -4.49 -44.97
CA GLY A 211 9.55 -4.33 -45.83
C GLY A 211 9.33 -2.93 -46.40
N SER A 212 10.20 -1.95 -46.10
CA SER A 212 9.98 -0.55 -46.44
C SER A 212 10.66 -0.15 -47.76
N THR A 213 9.86 0.19 -48.77
CA THR A 213 10.35 0.74 -50.04
C THR A 213 11.09 2.06 -49.87
N ILE A 214 10.73 2.85 -48.85
CA ILE A 214 11.42 4.09 -48.48
C ILE A 214 12.85 3.78 -48.06
N PHE A 215 13.04 2.78 -47.20
CA PHE A 215 14.36 2.36 -46.73
C PHE A 215 15.23 1.80 -47.86
N THR A 216 14.66 0.92 -48.71
CA THR A 216 15.38 0.37 -49.87
C THR A 216 15.83 1.48 -50.83
N THR A 217 14.98 2.47 -51.09
CA THR A 217 15.30 3.61 -51.95
C THR A 217 16.37 4.50 -51.33
N ALA A 218 16.24 4.82 -50.03
CA ALA A 218 17.23 5.63 -49.31
C ALA A 218 18.62 4.97 -49.29
N LYS A 219 18.68 3.64 -49.13
CA LYS A 219 19.93 2.88 -49.20
C LYS A 219 20.59 3.01 -50.58
N ARG A 220 19.81 2.85 -51.66
CA ARG A 220 20.32 2.97 -53.03
C ARG A 220 20.82 4.38 -53.34
N ILE A 221 20.13 5.43 -52.89
CA ILE A 221 20.57 6.82 -53.07
C ILE A 221 21.91 7.05 -52.35
N HIS A 222 22.04 6.53 -51.13
CA HIS A 222 23.29 6.66 -50.37
C HIS A 222 24.47 5.90 -50.99
N GLU A 223 24.22 4.78 -51.68
CA GLU A 223 25.25 4.05 -52.43
C GLU A 223 25.76 4.84 -53.65
N ILE A 224 24.90 5.68 -54.24
CA ILE A 224 25.25 6.54 -55.38
C ILE A 224 26.07 7.76 -54.91
N ASP A 225 25.64 8.41 -53.82
CA ASP A 225 26.37 9.52 -53.20
C ASP A 225 26.50 9.34 -51.67
N PRO A 226 27.62 8.77 -51.20
CA PRO A 226 27.83 8.52 -49.78
C PRO A 226 28.10 9.81 -48.98
N LEU A 227 28.38 10.95 -49.63
CA LEU A 227 28.67 12.22 -48.96
C LEU A 227 27.42 13.08 -48.76
N GLN A 228 26.27 12.68 -49.31
CA GLN A 228 25.01 13.42 -49.24
C GLN A 228 24.41 13.49 -47.82
N LYS A 229 24.80 12.57 -46.92
CA LYS A 229 24.34 12.55 -45.52
C LYS A 229 25.50 12.32 -44.54
N PRO A 230 25.37 12.74 -43.28
CA PRO A 230 26.34 12.43 -42.25
C PRO A 230 26.62 10.92 -42.16
N LYS A 231 27.87 10.56 -41.86
CA LYS A 231 28.30 9.14 -41.74
C LYS A 231 27.54 8.37 -40.65
N GLN A 232 27.00 9.06 -39.66
CA GLN A 232 26.28 8.46 -38.54
C GLN A 232 24.97 9.18 -38.28
N ASP A 233 23.93 8.41 -38.01
CA ASP A 233 22.70 8.94 -37.43
C ASP A 233 22.88 9.31 -35.96
N HIS A 234 22.06 10.26 -35.51
CA HIS A 234 22.00 10.73 -34.13
C HIS A 234 21.47 9.65 -33.19
N TYR A 235 21.77 9.76 -31.89
CA TYR A 235 21.48 8.72 -30.90
C TYR A 235 19.99 8.41 -30.73
N ALA A 236 19.13 9.42 -30.81
CA ALA A 236 17.68 9.23 -30.72
C ALA A 236 17.14 8.24 -31.77
N LEU A 237 17.89 8.08 -32.87
CA LEU A 237 17.66 7.07 -33.87
C LEU A 237 18.52 5.82 -33.59
N ARG A 238 19.84 5.93 -33.81
CA ARG A 238 20.79 4.82 -33.80
C ARG A 238 20.95 4.05 -32.47
N SER A 239 20.49 4.61 -31.35
CA SER A 239 20.54 3.92 -30.05
C SER A 239 19.15 3.53 -29.52
N ALA A 240 18.09 3.71 -30.32
CA ALA A 240 16.72 3.45 -29.89
C ALA A 240 16.54 2.01 -29.34
N PRO A 241 17.06 0.93 -29.95
CA PRO A 241 16.94 -0.40 -29.36
C PRO A 241 17.66 -0.54 -28.01
N GLN A 242 18.85 0.06 -27.88
CA GLN A 242 19.63 0.07 -26.63
C GLN A 242 18.91 0.85 -25.53
N TRP A 243 18.17 1.89 -25.90
CA TRP A 243 17.39 2.73 -24.99
C TRP A 243 16.08 2.05 -24.55
N LEU A 244 15.33 1.48 -25.49
CA LEU A 244 14.02 0.85 -25.25
C LEU A 244 14.12 -0.51 -24.59
N GLY A 245 15.15 -1.29 -24.91
CA GLY A 245 15.28 -2.67 -24.44
C GLY A 245 15.14 -2.84 -22.93
N PRO A 246 15.91 -2.10 -22.10
CA PRO A 246 15.78 -2.17 -20.65
C PRO A 246 14.39 -1.75 -20.14
N GLN A 247 13.71 -0.84 -20.83
CA GLN A 247 12.38 -0.36 -20.43
C GLN A 247 11.32 -1.43 -20.68
N ILE A 248 11.43 -2.13 -21.82
CA ILE A 248 10.59 -3.29 -22.15
C ILE A 248 10.80 -4.40 -21.10
N GLU A 249 12.05 -4.73 -20.78
CA GLU A 249 12.38 -5.74 -19.76
C GLU A 249 11.74 -5.39 -18.40
N LEU A 250 11.82 -4.12 -17.99
CA LEU A 250 11.23 -3.63 -16.75
C LEU A 250 9.69 -3.68 -16.75
N ILE A 251 9.04 -3.18 -17.80
CA ILE A 251 7.57 -3.20 -17.95
C ILE A 251 7.07 -4.65 -17.94
N ARG A 252 7.77 -5.55 -18.63
CA ARG A 252 7.42 -6.96 -18.70
C ARG A 252 7.57 -7.66 -17.36
N PHE A 253 8.65 -7.39 -16.62
CA PHE A 253 8.82 -7.88 -15.24
C PHE A 253 7.74 -7.35 -14.29
N ALA A 254 7.43 -6.06 -14.37
CA ALA A 254 6.35 -5.45 -13.59
C ALA A 254 5.00 -6.11 -13.88
N THR A 255 4.72 -6.38 -15.15
CA THR A 255 3.49 -7.07 -15.62
C THR A 255 3.33 -8.42 -14.95
N LYS A 256 4.36 -9.30 -15.01
CA LYS A 256 4.29 -10.63 -14.39
C LYS A 256 4.14 -10.59 -12.88
N SER A 257 4.68 -9.56 -12.24
CA SER A 257 4.60 -9.42 -10.79
C SER A 257 3.25 -8.85 -10.33
N ILE A 258 2.66 -7.91 -11.08
CA ILE A 258 1.30 -7.41 -10.82
C ILE A 258 0.25 -8.51 -11.10
N GLU A 259 0.43 -9.32 -12.14
CA GLU A 259 -0.43 -10.50 -12.37
C GLU A 259 -0.43 -11.45 -11.17
N LYS A 260 0.73 -11.69 -10.55
CA LYS A 260 0.81 -12.50 -9.33
C LYS A 260 0.05 -11.84 -8.18
N GLU A 261 0.19 -10.53 -7.99
CA GLU A 261 -0.49 -9.79 -6.93
C GLU A 261 -2.02 -9.79 -7.10
N MET A 262 -2.51 -9.67 -8.33
CA MET A 262 -3.94 -9.77 -8.65
C MET A 262 -4.53 -11.15 -8.35
N ASN A 263 -3.69 -12.19 -8.38
CA ASN A 263 -4.08 -13.58 -8.12
C ASN A 263 -3.63 -14.05 -6.72
N SER A 264 -3.17 -13.14 -5.86
CA SER A 264 -2.71 -13.45 -4.50
C SER A 264 -3.87 -13.45 -3.50
N ILE A 265 -3.64 -14.04 -2.33
CA ILE A 265 -4.51 -13.86 -1.17
C ILE A 265 -3.87 -12.79 -0.29
N ASN A 266 -4.32 -11.56 -0.48
CA ASN A 266 -3.79 -10.32 0.12
C ASN A 266 -4.52 -9.90 1.41
N ASP A 267 -5.15 -10.85 2.09
CA ASP A 267 -5.99 -10.63 3.27
C ASP A 267 -5.27 -11.05 4.57
N ASN A 268 -5.83 -10.69 5.73
CA ASN A 268 -5.37 -11.12 7.05
C ASN A 268 -6.53 -11.10 8.08
N PRO A 269 -6.58 -12.07 9.01
CA PRO A 269 -5.82 -13.32 9.03
C PRO A 269 -6.31 -14.28 7.94
N LEU A 270 -5.45 -15.20 7.50
CA LEU A 270 -5.82 -16.26 6.58
C LEU A 270 -6.51 -17.40 7.33
N VAL A 271 -7.63 -17.89 6.80
CA VAL A 271 -8.39 -19.02 7.34
C VAL A 271 -7.90 -20.32 6.71
N ASP A 272 -7.10 -21.10 7.45
CA ASP A 272 -6.69 -22.43 7.01
C ASP A 272 -7.57 -23.51 7.63
N VAL A 273 -8.65 -23.83 6.91
CA VAL A 273 -9.60 -24.89 7.31
C VAL A 273 -8.92 -26.25 7.43
N SER A 274 -7.90 -26.55 6.60
CA SER A 274 -7.25 -27.87 6.63
C SER A 274 -6.48 -28.14 7.91
N ARG A 275 -5.88 -27.09 8.48
CA ARG A 275 -5.15 -27.15 9.76
C ARG A 275 -5.98 -26.65 10.93
N ASN A 276 -7.24 -26.26 10.68
CA ASN A 276 -8.13 -25.62 11.65
C ASN A 276 -7.46 -24.45 12.38
N LYS A 277 -6.83 -23.52 11.63
CA LYS A 277 -6.06 -22.39 12.17
C LYS A 277 -6.36 -21.09 11.45
N ALA A 278 -6.36 -19.99 12.21
CA ALA A 278 -6.19 -18.64 11.66
C ALA A 278 -4.69 -18.29 11.65
N LEU A 279 -4.17 -17.89 10.49
CA LEU A 279 -2.78 -17.51 10.30
C LEU A 279 -2.69 -15.99 10.18
N HIS A 280 -2.10 -15.34 11.19
CA HIS A 280 -1.84 -13.91 11.15
C HIS A 280 -0.62 -13.62 10.27
N CYS A 281 -0.77 -12.68 9.34
CA CYS A 281 0.27 -12.31 8.38
C CYS A 281 0.10 -10.86 7.92
N ALA A 282 0.96 -10.43 6.99
CA ALA A 282 0.95 -9.09 6.42
C ALA A 282 0.76 -9.12 4.89
N ASN A 283 0.00 -10.08 4.35
CA ASN A 283 -0.21 -10.20 2.90
C ASN A 283 -0.94 -9.00 2.27
N PHE A 284 -1.55 -8.14 3.09
CA PHE A 284 -2.10 -6.84 2.66
C PHE A 284 -1.03 -5.80 2.32
N GLN A 285 0.25 -6.09 2.55
CA GLN A 285 1.35 -5.20 2.24
C GLN A 285 1.62 -5.15 0.72
N GLY A 286 1.15 -4.10 0.06
CA GLY A 286 1.25 -3.90 -1.39
C GLY A 286 2.61 -3.44 -1.91
N THR A 287 3.73 -3.78 -1.26
CA THR A 287 5.09 -3.41 -1.70
C THR A 287 5.37 -3.74 -3.17
N PRO A 288 4.97 -4.92 -3.71
CA PRO A 288 5.17 -5.20 -5.13
C PRO A 288 4.55 -4.13 -6.02
N ILE A 289 3.35 -3.63 -5.70
CA ILE A 289 2.67 -2.60 -6.48
C ILE A 289 3.48 -1.30 -6.45
N GLY A 290 3.82 -0.79 -5.26
CA GLY A 290 4.51 0.49 -5.12
C GLY A 290 5.86 0.51 -5.84
N VAL A 291 6.69 -0.51 -5.60
CA VAL A 291 8.03 -0.62 -6.20
C VAL A 291 7.95 -0.74 -7.72
N LEU A 292 7.04 -1.56 -8.23
CA LEU A 292 6.94 -1.80 -9.66
C LEU A 292 6.29 -0.63 -10.40
N MET A 293 5.39 0.12 -9.77
CA MET A 293 4.82 1.34 -10.36
C MET A 293 5.80 2.50 -10.38
N ASP A 294 6.66 2.64 -9.36
CA ASP A 294 7.78 3.59 -9.41
C ASP A 294 8.74 3.24 -10.56
N ASN A 295 9.08 1.96 -10.70
CA ASN A 295 9.91 1.47 -11.81
C ASN A 295 9.25 1.67 -13.18
N ALA A 296 8.00 1.25 -13.36
CA ALA A 296 7.28 1.38 -14.62
C ALA A 296 7.13 2.84 -15.05
N ARG A 297 6.91 3.75 -14.08
CA ARG A 297 6.82 5.19 -14.34
C ARG A 297 8.15 5.75 -14.88
N LEU A 298 9.28 5.32 -14.32
CA LEU A 298 10.60 5.65 -14.84
C LEU A 298 10.82 5.13 -16.27
N ALA A 299 10.42 3.89 -16.56
CA ALA A 299 10.49 3.33 -17.92
C ALA A 299 9.63 4.12 -18.92
N ILE A 300 8.40 4.47 -18.56
CA ILE A 300 7.50 5.29 -19.40
C ILE A 300 8.11 6.67 -19.65
N ALA A 301 8.71 7.29 -18.63
CA ALA A 301 9.39 8.57 -18.78
C ALA A 301 10.61 8.49 -19.72
N ALA A 302 11.38 7.40 -19.66
CA ALA A 302 12.47 7.15 -20.58
C ALA A 302 11.98 6.96 -22.03
N ILE A 303 10.89 6.21 -22.24
CA ILE A 303 10.26 6.06 -23.57
C ILE A 303 9.82 7.43 -24.11
N GLY A 304 9.12 8.22 -23.30
CA GLY A 304 8.70 9.57 -23.68
C GLY A 304 9.87 10.51 -24.00
N LYS A 305 10.99 10.37 -23.30
CA LYS A 305 12.21 11.14 -23.60
C LYS A 305 12.82 10.79 -24.96
N LEU A 306 12.78 9.51 -25.35
CA LEU A 306 13.21 9.08 -26.67
C LEU A 306 12.30 9.66 -27.77
N MET A 307 10.98 9.59 -27.56
CA MET A 307 9.99 10.17 -28.48
C MET A 307 10.20 11.67 -28.66
N PHE A 308 10.44 12.40 -27.56
CA PHE A 308 10.81 13.82 -27.60
C PHE A 308 12.05 14.06 -28.46
N ALA A 309 13.12 13.29 -28.24
CA ALA A 309 14.37 13.46 -28.97
C ALA A 309 14.24 13.12 -30.47
N GLN A 310 13.46 12.10 -30.82
CA GLN A 310 13.13 11.74 -32.20
C GLN A 310 12.29 12.85 -32.87
N PHE A 311 11.27 13.36 -32.18
CA PHE A 311 10.44 14.45 -32.68
C PHE A 311 11.25 15.72 -32.96
N SER A 312 12.06 16.17 -31.99
CA SER A 312 12.94 17.34 -32.15
C SER A 312 13.91 17.18 -33.32
N LYS A 313 14.37 15.95 -33.58
CA LYS A 313 15.17 15.67 -34.78
C LYS A 313 14.34 15.85 -36.06
N PHE A 314 13.12 15.32 -36.11
CA PHE A 314 12.28 15.37 -37.32
C PHE A 314 11.88 16.79 -37.74
N VAL A 315 11.54 17.64 -36.79
CA VAL A 315 11.09 19.02 -37.07
C VAL A 315 12.23 19.99 -37.36
N ASN A 316 13.47 19.60 -37.14
CA ASN A 316 14.64 20.44 -37.34
C ASN A 316 15.36 20.10 -38.65
N ASP A 317 15.40 21.06 -39.57
CA ASP A 317 15.98 20.94 -40.91
C ASP A 317 17.49 20.66 -40.92
N PHE A 318 18.21 21.03 -39.86
CA PHE A 318 19.62 20.67 -39.72
C PHE A 318 19.83 19.18 -39.45
N TYR A 319 18.81 18.46 -38.96
CA TYR A 319 18.95 17.07 -38.50
C TYR A 319 18.03 16.08 -39.21
N ASN A 320 17.03 16.53 -39.96
CA ASN A 320 15.98 15.70 -40.54
C ASN A 320 16.27 15.19 -41.96
N ASN A 321 17.48 15.41 -42.49
CA ASN A 321 17.94 14.94 -43.80
C ASN A 321 17.14 15.51 -44.99
N GLY A 322 16.85 16.82 -44.96
CA GLY A 322 16.32 17.56 -46.12
C GLY A 322 14.80 17.77 -46.12
N LEU A 323 14.11 17.46 -45.01
CA LEU A 323 12.72 17.88 -44.84
C LEU A 323 12.65 19.37 -44.47
N PRO A 324 11.57 20.08 -44.85
CA PRO A 324 11.41 21.48 -44.50
C PRO A 324 11.45 21.73 -42.99
N THR A 325 11.93 22.90 -42.59
CA THR A 325 11.94 23.33 -41.19
C THR A 325 10.52 23.27 -40.60
N SER A 326 10.40 22.81 -39.37
CA SER A 326 9.12 22.59 -38.67
C SER A 326 8.15 21.67 -39.44
N LEU A 327 8.63 20.90 -40.42
CA LEU A 327 7.80 20.10 -41.34
C LEU A 327 6.71 20.94 -42.04
N SER A 328 7.04 22.19 -42.36
CA SER A 328 6.19 23.08 -43.17
C SER A 328 5.93 22.46 -44.53
N SER A 329 4.68 22.56 -45.02
CA SER A 329 4.25 21.93 -46.28
C SER A 329 3.66 22.92 -47.29
N GLY A 330 3.34 24.13 -46.82
CA GLY A 330 2.85 25.22 -47.64
C GLY A 330 3.88 25.68 -48.68
N SER A 331 3.39 26.11 -49.84
CA SER A 331 4.22 26.64 -50.92
C SER A 331 4.98 27.91 -50.55
N ASN A 332 4.53 28.63 -49.51
CA ASN A 332 5.23 29.78 -48.94
C ASN A 332 5.59 29.52 -47.46
N PRO A 333 6.83 29.11 -47.15
CA PRO A 333 7.28 28.84 -45.78
C PRO A 333 7.20 30.03 -44.82
N SER A 334 7.13 31.28 -45.33
CA SER A 334 6.94 32.46 -44.47
C SER A 334 5.54 32.55 -43.86
N LEU A 335 4.57 31.79 -44.37
CA LEU A 335 3.19 31.75 -43.91
C LEU A 335 2.78 30.38 -43.31
N ASP A 336 3.67 29.39 -43.34
CA ASP A 336 3.43 28.05 -42.78
C ASP A 336 4.57 27.65 -41.83
N TYR A 337 4.27 27.68 -40.54
CA TYR A 337 5.21 27.32 -39.46
C TYR A 337 5.07 25.85 -39.01
N GLY A 338 4.25 25.05 -39.69
CA GLY A 338 4.08 23.62 -39.47
C GLY A 338 3.90 23.25 -38.00
N PHE A 339 4.79 22.39 -37.50
CA PHE A 339 4.75 21.79 -36.16
C PHE A 339 5.42 22.63 -35.07
N LYS A 340 5.77 23.90 -35.33
CA LYS A 340 6.47 24.73 -34.33
C LYS A 340 5.72 24.83 -32.99
N GLY A 341 4.39 24.99 -33.00
CA GLY A 341 3.59 24.99 -31.78
C GLY A 341 3.58 23.63 -31.07
N THR A 342 3.52 22.54 -31.83
CA THR A 342 3.55 21.17 -31.30
C THR A 342 4.89 20.83 -30.67
N GLU A 343 6.00 21.34 -31.22
CA GLU A 343 7.34 21.17 -30.63
C GLU A 343 7.41 21.75 -29.20
N VAL A 344 6.83 22.94 -29.00
CA VAL A 344 6.71 23.56 -27.68
C VAL A 344 5.86 22.71 -26.72
N ALA A 345 4.75 22.16 -27.21
CA ALA A 345 3.89 21.29 -26.41
C ALA A 345 4.59 19.97 -26.03
N ILE A 346 5.31 19.34 -26.96
CA ILE A 346 6.06 18.11 -26.68
C ILE A 346 7.20 18.36 -25.67
N ALA A 347 7.82 19.54 -25.67
CA ALA A 347 8.77 19.94 -24.64
C ALA A 347 8.11 20.04 -23.24
N SER A 348 6.90 20.60 -23.15
CA SER A 348 6.18 20.69 -21.87
C SER A 348 5.75 19.30 -21.37
N TYR A 349 5.26 18.43 -22.26
CA TYR A 349 4.93 17.04 -21.94
C TYR A 349 6.15 16.27 -21.45
N CYS A 350 7.28 16.36 -22.16
CA CYS A 350 8.52 15.71 -21.74
C CYS A 350 8.95 16.19 -20.35
N SER A 351 8.91 17.50 -20.10
CA SER A 351 9.34 18.09 -18.83
C SER A 351 8.47 17.63 -17.66
N GLN A 352 7.15 17.63 -17.84
CA GLN A 352 6.22 17.12 -16.83
C GLN A 352 6.39 15.61 -16.61
N LEU A 353 6.61 14.84 -17.68
CA LEU A 353 6.83 13.40 -17.59
C LEU A 353 8.12 13.06 -16.82
N GLN A 354 9.21 13.81 -17.02
CA GLN A 354 10.43 13.64 -16.21
C GLN A 354 10.21 14.07 -14.76
N TYR A 355 9.36 15.07 -14.48
CA TYR A 355 9.02 15.38 -13.09
C TYR A 355 8.25 14.23 -12.40
N LEU A 356 7.35 13.59 -13.14
CA LEU A 356 6.53 12.49 -12.63
C LEU A 356 7.33 11.21 -12.35
N ASP A 357 8.51 11.01 -12.92
CA ASP A 357 9.31 9.79 -12.70
C ASP A 357 9.88 9.63 -11.27
N ASN A 358 9.87 10.71 -10.47
CA ASN A 358 10.30 10.67 -9.07
C ASN A 358 9.50 9.64 -8.26
N PRO A 359 10.14 8.78 -7.44
CA PRO A 359 9.47 7.69 -6.73
C PRO A 359 8.52 8.21 -5.64
N VAL A 360 7.40 7.50 -5.43
CA VAL A 360 6.42 7.81 -4.37
C VAL A 360 6.70 7.01 -3.11
N THR A 361 7.23 5.79 -3.26
CA THR A 361 7.43 4.84 -2.16
C THR A 361 8.37 5.36 -1.07
N THR A 362 9.38 6.14 -1.44
CA THR A 362 10.34 6.75 -0.52
C THR A 362 9.66 7.72 0.47
N HIS A 363 8.73 8.53 -0.04
CA HIS A 363 7.99 9.51 0.74
C HIS A 363 6.89 8.87 1.60
N LEU A 364 6.23 7.83 1.08
CA LEU A 364 5.14 7.14 1.77
C LEU A 364 5.62 6.41 3.03
N MET A 365 6.76 5.70 2.94
CA MET A 365 7.31 4.96 4.08
C MET A 365 7.70 5.89 5.24
N LEU A 366 8.42 6.96 4.94
CA LEU A 366 8.84 7.93 5.94
C LEU A 366 7.65 8.68 6.54
N THR A 367 6.64 9.01 5.72
CA THR A 367 5.37 9.59 6.19
C THR A 367 4.67 8.69 7.19
N THR A 368 4.44 7.42 6.82
CA THR A 368 3.74 6.45 7.66
C THR A 368 4.48 6.23 8.97
N PHE A 369 5.80 6.08 8.89
CA PHE A 369 6.65 5.91 10.07
C PHE A 369 6.61 7.13 10.99
N LEU A 370 6.66 8.35 10.44
CA LEU A 370 6.66 9.58 11.22
C LEU A 370 5.31 9.79 11.95
N VAL A 371 4.18 9.51 11.29
CA VAL A 371 2.86 9.57 11.92
C VAL A 371 2.71 8.49 13.00
N ALA A 372 3.18 7.27 12.74
CA ALA A 372 3.19 6.19 13.73
C ALA A 372 4.08 6.50 14.94
N LEU A 373 5.25 7.14 14.74
CA LEU A 373 6.11 7.61 15.82
C LEU A 373 5.41 8.66 16.68
N CYS A 374 4.71 9.62 16.06
CA CYS A 374 3.92 10.61 16.80
C CYS A 374 2.80 9.94 17.59
N GLN A 375 2.12 8.95 17.00
CA GLN A 375 1.11 8.15 17.71
C GLN A 375 1.71 7.43 18.93
N ALA A 376 2.90 6.83 18.79
CA ALA A 376 3.58 6.15 19.89
C ALA A 376 3.98 7.12 21.00
N ILE A 377 4.43 8.34 20.65
CA ILE A 377 4.73 9.41 21.61
C ILE A 377 3.46 9.79 22.39
N ASP A 378 2.33 9.98 21.71
CA ASP A 378 1.06 10.29 22.35
C ASP A 378 0.59 9.17 23.29
N LEU A 379 0.75 7.91 22.88
CA LEU A 379 0.43 6.74 23.72
C LEU A 379 1.34 6.64 24.95
N ARG A 380 2.61 7.04 24.85
CA ARG A 380 3.50 7.12 26.03
C ARG A 380 3.10 8.24 26.98
N HIS A 381 2.66 9.38 26.46
CA HIS A 381 2.13 10.46 27.28
C HIS A 381 0.84 10.03 28.02
N LEU A 382 -0.03 9.29 27.34
CA LEU A 382 -1.21 8.69 27.95
C LEU A 382 -0.84 7.64 29.03
N ASP A 383 0.12 6.76 28.72
CA ASP A 383 0.64 5.74 29.65
C ASP A 383 1.12 6.37 30.97
N ASP A 384 1.97 7.41 30.90
CA ASP A 384 2.46 8.12 32.09
C ASP A 384 1.30 8.67 32.95
N ASN A 385 0.30 9.31 32.35
CA ASN A 385 -0.84 9.90 33.08
C ASN A 385 -1.76 8.84 33.67
N LEU A 386 -2.02 7.75 32.93
CA LEU A 386 -2.86 6.65 33.40
C LEU A 386 -2.17 5.87 34.52
N LYS A 387 -0.86 5.69 34.43
CA LYS A 387 -0.07 5.04 35.48
C LYS A 387 -0.06 5.87 36.76
N ASP A 388 0.12 7.18 36.67
CA ASP A 388 0.05 8.09 37.81
C ASP A 388 -1.32 8.05 38.52
N ILE A 389 -2.43 8.08 37.76
CA ILE A 389 -3.76 8.03 38.37
C ILE A 389 -4.05 6.69 39.03
N VAL A 390 -3.56 5.57 38.46
CA VAL A 390 -3.68 4.24 39.08
C VAL A 390 -2.91 4.21 40.40
N LYS A 391 -1.65 4.66 40.42
CA LYS A 391 -0.82 4.72 41.64
C LYS A 391 -1.45 5.58 42.73
N ASN A 392 -1.91 6.78 42.37
CA ASN A 392 -2.52 7.70 43.32
C ASN A 392 -3.84 7.16 43.88
N THR A 393 -4.70 6.59 43.03
CA THR A 393 -5.98 6.01 43.46
C THR A 393 -5.75 4.78 44.34
N MET A 394 -4.84 3.89 43.95
CA MET A 394 -4.47 2.71 44.72
C MET A 394 -3.91 3.11 46.08
N GLY A 395 -2.97 4.05 46.14
CA GLY A 395 -2.39 4.52 47.41
C GLY A 395 -3.43 5.16 48.34
N GLN A 396 -4.40 5.90 47.80
CA GLN A 396 -5.51 6.46 48.58
C GLN A 396 -6.42 5.36 49.14
N ILE A 397 -6.76 4.36 48.34
CA ILE A 397 -7.63 3.25 48.77
C ILE A 397 -6.90 2.36 49.77
N ALA A 398 -5.64 2.02 49.54
CA ALA A 398 -4.80 1.29 50.49
C ALA A 398 -4.74 2.01 51.85
N LYS A 399 -4.58 3.34 51.85
CA LYS A 399 -4.62 4.17 53.07
C LYS A 399 -5.99 4.19 53.75
N LYS A 400 -7.07 3.94 53.03
CA LYS A 400 -8.45 3.91 53.56
C LYS A 400 -8.81 2.53 54.12
N THR A 401 -8.39 1.45 53.46
CA THR A 401 -8.87 0.09 53.75
C THR A 401 -7.87 -0.80 54.49
N LEU A 402 -6.56 -0.54 54.38
CA LEU A 402 -5.51 -1.42 54.92
C LEU A 402 -4.82 -0.89 56.19
N THR A 403 -5.09 0.35 56.58
CA THR A 403 -4.49 1.05 57.73
C THR A 403 -5.11 0.73 59.08
N THR A 404 -6.40 0.39 59.08
CA THR A 404 -7.20 0.27 60.29
C THR A 404 -7.58 -1.19 60.46
N GLY A 405 -7.11 -1.82 61.54
CA GLY A 405 -7.55 -3.17 61.89
C GLY A 405 -9.03 -3.19 62.28
N THR A 406 -9.64 -4.36 62.25
CA THR A 406 -10.99 -4.61 62.79
C THR A 406 -11.10 -4.30 64.30
N ASP A 407 -9.97 -4.15 64.98
CA ASP A 407 -9.80 -3.76 66.38
C ASP A 407 -9.56 -2.25 66.60
N GLY A 408 -9.56 -1.45 65.53
CA GLY A 408 -9.32 0.00 65.59
C GLY A 408 -7.86 0.40 65.79
N LYS A 409 -6.91 -0.55 65.82
CA LYS A 409 -5.47 -0.24 65.92
C LYS A 409 -4.90 0.18 64.56
N LEU A 410 -4.06 1.20 64.60
CA LEU A 410 -3.28 1.69 63.45
C LEU A 410 -2.17 0.70 63.11
N ARG A 411 -2.17 0.17 61.89
CA ARG A 411 -1.07 -0.64 61.36
C ARG A 411 -0.03 0.24 60.66
N PRO A 412 1.27 -0.12 60.69
CA PRO A 412 2.29 0.63 59.98
C PRO A 412 2.11 0.52 58.45
N LEU A 413 1.55 1.55 57.82
CA LEU A 413 1.40 1.73 56.37
C LEU A 413 2.70 1.55 55.56
N ARG A 414 3.86 1.69 56.21
CA ARG A 414 5.18 1.74 55.57
C ARG A 414 5.58 0.45 54.85
N PHE A 415 4.99 -0.70 55.17
CA PHE A 415 5.37 -1.98 54.56
C PHE A 415 4.59 -2.30 53.27
N TYR A 416 3.29 -1.97 53.19
CA TYR A 416 2.43 -2.35 52.08
C TYR A 416 2.46 -1.39 50.89
N GLU A 417 2.47 -0.08 51.16
CA GLU A 417 2.28 0.96 50.13
C GLU A 417 3.39 0.91 49.07
N LYS A 418 4.64 0.68 49.48
CA LYS A 418 5.79 0.62 48.56
C LYS A 418 5.69 -0.56 47.60
N ASP A 419 5.32 -1.74 48.09
CA ASP A 419 5.29 -2.96 47.29
C ASP A 419 4.08 -2.98 46.36
N LEU A 420 2.94 -2.45 46.80
CA LEU A 420 1.77 -2.23 45.93
C LEU A 420 2.09 -1.22 44.82
N LEU A 421 2.78 -0.12 45.13
CA LEU A 421 3.22 0.84 44.10
C LEU A 421 4.22 0.22 43.13
N GLN A 422 5.15 -0.62 43.61
CA GLN A 422 6.04 -1.39 42.75
C GLN A 422 5.30 -2.39 41.87
N ALA A 423 4.25 -3.04 42.39
CA ALA A 423 3.43 -3.96 41.61
C ALA A 423 2.74 -3.23 40.44
N VAL A 424 2.22 -2.02 40.67
CA VAL A 424 1.72 -1.17 39.57
C VAL A 424 2.84 -0.79 38.61
N ASP A 425 4.03 -0.47 39.11
CA ASP A 425 5.15 -0.07 38.26
C ASP A 425 5.65 -1.18 37.32
N ARG A 426 5.51 -2.45 37.74
CA ARG A 426 5.95 -3.64 37.01
C ARG A 426 4.94 -4.15 35.97
N VAL A 427 3.72 -3.62 35.95
CA VAL A 427 2.70 -4.00 34.97
C VAL A 427 2.57 -2.93 33.89
N TYR A 428 2.55 -3.34 32.63
CA TYR A 428 2.29 -2.43 31.52
C TYR A 428 0.83 -1.94 31.56
N ILE A 429 0.61 -0.63 31.46
CA ILE A 429 -0.72 -0.02 31.61
C ILE A 429 -1.74 -0.63 30.64
N PHE A 430 -1.36 -0.81 29.37
CA PHE A 430 -2.27 -1.21 28.31
C PHE A 430 -2.65 -2.69 28.34
N THR A 431 -2.14 -3.49 29.29
CA THR A 431 -2.58 -4.88 29.49
C THR A 431 -3.78 -5.00 30.43
N TYR A 432 -4.21 -3.91 31.06
CA TYR A 432 -5.35 -3.92 31.96
C TYR A 432 -6.24 -2.68 31.91
N ILE A 433 -5.78 -1.56 31.36
CA ILE A 433 -6.45 -0.26 31.55
C ILE A 433 -7.79 -0.11 30.82
N ASP A 434 -8.12 -1.02 29.90
CA ASP A 434 -9.43 -1.14 29.27
C ASP A 434 -10.50 -1.67 30.23
N ASP A 435 -10.11 -2.51 31.20
CA ASP A 435 -10.94 -2.94 32.33
C ASP A 435 -10.06 -3.06 33.60
N PRO A 436 -9.72 -1.92 34.24
CA PRO A 436 -8.67 -1.88 35.26
C PRO A 436 -9.05 -2.59 36.57
N SER A 437 -10.29 -3.04 36.70
CA SER A 437 -10.79 -3.74 37.88
C SER A 437 -11.11 -5.21 37.62
N SER A 438 -10.81 -5.72 36.42
CA SER A 438 -10.95 -7.14 36.08
C SER A 438 -10.06 -8.02 36.95
N ALA A 439 -10.66 -9.02 37.59
CA ALA A 439 -9.94 -9.99 38.42
C ALA A 439 -9.02 -10.92 37.61
N THR A 440 -9.23 -11.03 36.29
CA THR A 440 -8.40 -11.85 35.40
C THR A 440 -7.22 -11.07 34.82
N TYR A 441 -7.18 -9.76 35.03
CA TYR A 441 -6.13 -8.89 34.49
C TYR A 441 -4.92 -8.77 35.43
N PRO A 442 -3.72 -8.50 34.88
CA PRO A 442 -2.47 -8.54 35.65
C PRO A 442 -2.43 -7.56 36.83
N LEU A 443 -3.12 -6.41 36.74
CA LEU A 443 -3.16 -5.45 37.85
C LEU A 443 -3.77 -6.07 39.11
N MET A 444 -5.00 -6.58 39.03
CA MET A 444 -5.70 -7.15 40.17
C MET A 444 -5.01 -8.41 40.70
N GLN A 445 -4.47 -9.25 39.80
CA GLN A 445 -3.70 -10.44 40.19
C GLN A 445 -2.46 -10.08 41.01
N ASN A 446 -1.67 -9.11 40.54
CA ASN A 446 -0.43 -8.72 41.21
C ASN A 446 -0.69 -7.98 42.52
N LEU A 447 -1.70 -7.11 42.58
CA LEU A 447 -2.09 -6.45 43.83
C LEU A 447 -2.54 -7.47 44.87
N ARG A 448 -3.38 -8.45 44.47
CA ARG A 448 -3.81 -9.53 45.35
C ARG A 448 -2.62 -10.38 45.83
N GLN A 449 -1.70 -10.73 44.92
CA GLN A 449 -0.51 -11.50 45.25
C GLN A 449 0.33 -10.79 46.32
N VAL A 450 0.62 -9.50 46.15
CA VAL A 450 1.38 -8.72 47.14
C VAL A 450 0.68 -8.72 48.51
N LEU A 451 -0.63 -8.51 48.54
CA LEU A 451 -1.39 -8.49 49.79
C LEU A 451 -1.41 -9.87 50.48
N VAL A 452 -1.54 -10.96 49.71
CA VAL A 452 -1.53 -12.32 50.24
C VAL A 452 -0.14 -12.71 50.75
N GLU A 453 0.93 -12.37 50.03
CA GLU A 453 2.30 -12.62 50.45
C GLU A 453 2.63 -11.94 51.78
N HIS A 454 2.26 -10.66 51.94
CA HIS A 454 2.45 -9.95 53.21
C HIS A 454 1.63 -10.55 54.37
N GLU A 455 0.37 -10.94 54.15
CA GLU A 455 -0.45 -11.62 55.17
C GLU A 455 0.17 -12.97 55.60
N MET A 456 0.76 -13.72 54.67
CA MET A 456 1.45 -14.98 54.99
C MET A 456 2.66 -14.74 55.89
N ILE A 457 3.44 -13.70 55.62
CA ILE A 457 4.61 -13.32 56.43
C ILE A 457 4.18 -12.83 57.82
N GLU A 458 3.13 -12.00 57.92
CA GLU A 458 2.62 -11.54 59.22
C GLU A 458 2.07 -12.68 60.08
N ARG A 459 1.38 -13.67 59.50
CA ARG A 459 0.89 -14.86 60.25
C ARG A 459 2.02 -15.71 60.84
N GLU A 460 3.18 -15.76 60.20
CA GLU A 460 4.35 -16.45 60.77
C GLU A 460 4.94 -15.69 61.96
N MET A 461 4.79 -14.36 62.00
CA MET A 461 5.32 -13.48 63.05
C MET A 461 4.34 -13.24 64.23
N GLU A 462 3.03 -13.16 63.99
CA GLU A 462 1.99 -12.85 64.98
C GLU A 462 0.94 -13.97 65.09
N LYS A 463 0.94 -14.72 66.20
CA LYS A 463 0.05 -15.88 66.45
C LYS A 463 -1.41 -15.52 66.82
N ASN A 464 -1.86 -14.29 66.60
CA ASN A 464 -3.18 -13.83 67.05
C ASN A 464 -4.22 -13.96 65.92
N PRO A 465 -5.26 -14.80 66.04
CA PRO A 465 -6.24 -15.01 64.96
C PRO A 465 -7.22 -13.83 64.72
N SER A 466 -7.23 -12.83 65.60
CA SER A 466 -8.10 -11.65 65.52
C SER A 466 -7.58 -10.52 64.61
N THR A 467 -6.40 -10.69 63.98
CA THR A 467 -5.74 -9.67 63.12
C THR A 467 -5.78 -9.99 61.62
N SER A 468 -6.62 -10.93 61.14
CA SER A 468 -6.55 -11.36 59.74
C SER A 468 -6.99 -10.29 58.72
N ILE A 469 -6.13 -10.00 57.73
CA ILE A 469 -6.36 -8.97 56.68
C ILE A 469 -7.23 -9.49 55.53
N PHE A 470 -7.59 -10.79 55.47
CA PHE A 470 -8.39 -11.34 54.36
C PHE A 470 -9.72 -10.59 54.11
N GLN A 471 -10.38 -10.09 55.16
CA GLN A 471 -11.57 -9.25 55.02
C GLN A 471 -11.23 -7.86 54.43
N ASN A 472 -10.08 -7.29 54.81
CA ASN A 472 -9.60 -6.01 54.30
C ASN A 472 -9.08 -6.08 52.86
N ILE A 473 -8.58 -7.24 52.40
CA ILE A 473 -8.25 -7.48 50.98
C ILE A 473 -9.51 -7.38 50.13
N THR A 474 -10.59 -8.03 50.57
CA THR A 474 -11.88 -7.99 49.87
C THR A 474 -12.41 -6.56 49.82
N ALA A 475 -12.38 -5.84 50.95
CA ALA A 475 -12.78 -4.43 51.01
C ALA A 475 -11.92 -3.51 50.12
N PHE A 476 -10.60 -3.74 50.06
CA PHE A 476 -9.69 -3.02 49.17
C PHE A 476 -10.04 -3.24 47.69
N GLU A 477 -10.24 -4.50 47.29
CA GLU A 477 -10.59 -4.82 45.90
C GLU A 477 -11.95 -4.28 45.50
N ASP A 478 -12.95 -4.35 46.38
CA ASP A 478 -14.29 -3.84 46.11
C ASP A 478 -14.31 -2.31 45.98
N GLU A 479 -13.59 -1.60 46.84
CA GLU A 479 -13.43 -0.14 46.72
C GLU A 479 -12.68 0.23 45.43
N LEU A 480 -11.63 -0.51 45.09
CA LEU A 480 -10.84 -0.30 43.86
C LEU A 480 -11.70 -0.51 42.61
N LYS A 481 -12.54 -1.55 42.58
CA LYS A 481 -13.49 -1.81 41.49
C LYS A 481 -14.47 -0.66 41.25
N VAL A 482 -14.90 0.02 42.31
CA VAL A 482 -15.85 1.13 42.21
C VAL A 482 -15.19 2.43 41.77
N VAL A 483 -13.99 2.73 42.28
CA VAL A 483 -13.36 4.05 42.13
C VAL A 483 -12.43 4.12 40.92
N LEU A 484 -11.63 3.07 40.66
CA LEU A 484 -10.55 3.13 39.68
C LEU A 484 -11.02 3.38 38.24
N PRO A 485 -12.08 2.71 37.70
CA PRO A 485 -12.52 2.93 36.33
C PRO A 485 -12.90 4.40 36.05
N LYS A 486 -13.61 5.05 36.99
CA LYS A 486 -14.00 6.46 36.86
C LYS A 486 -12.81 7.40 36.87
N LYS A 487 -11.79 7.10 37.69
CA LYS A 487 -10.57 7.92 37.77
C LYS A 487 -9.73 7.79 36.49
N VAL A 488 -9.63 6.58 35.94
CA VAL A 488 -8.94 6.29 34.68
C VAL A 488 -9.61 7.02 33.51
N GLU A 489 -10.93 6.94 33.39
CA GLU A 489 -11.68 7.62 32.32
C GLU A 489 -11.49 9.14 32.37
N ASN A 490 -11.59 9.73 33.58
CA ASN A 490 -11.34 11.15 33.77
C ASN A 490 -9.90 11.57 33.41
N ALA A 491 -8.90 10.74 33.72
CA ALA A 491 -7.52 11.01 33.36
C ALA A 491 -7.30 10.96 31.84
N ARG A 492 -7.90 9.99 31.15
CA ARG A 492 -7.90 9.90 29.68
C ARG A 492 -8.52 11.15 29.05
N ALA A 493 -9.71 11.54 29.47
CA ALA A 493 -10.40 12.74 28.97
C ALA A 493 -9.57 14.02 29.19
N ARG A 494 -8.84 14.11 30.31
CA ARG A 494 -7.93 15.24 30.56
C ARG A 494 -6.75 15.28 29.59
N VAL A 495 -6.17 14.13 29.24
CA VAL A 495 -5.10 14.06 28.24
C VAL A 495 -5.62 14.48 26.87
N GLU A 496 -6.78 13.96 26.47
CA GLU A 496 -7.39 14.25 25.17
C GLU A 496 -7.78 15.74 25.01
N ASN A 497 -8.20 16.38 26.10
CA ASN A 497 -8.52 17.81 26.13
C ASN A 497 -7.30 18.72 26.35
N GLY A 498 -6.07 18.17 26.36
CA GLY A 498 -4.83 18.95 26.55
C GLY A 498 -4.56 19.41 27.99
N ASN A 499 -5.36 18.97 28.96
CA ASN A 499 -5.28 19.33 30.39
C ASN A 499 -4.69 18.20 31.24
N ALA A 500 -3.75 17.44 30.66
CA ALA A 500 -3.04 16.35 31.32
C ALA A 500 -2.34 16.82 32.59
N THR A 501 -2.29 15.97 33.62
CA THR A 501 -1.56 16.27 34.87
C THR A 501 -0.06 16.24 34.62
N ILE A 502 0.42 15.22 33.89
CA ILE A 502 1.81 15.08 33.49
C ILE A 502 1.93 15.63 32.07
N SER A 503 2.84 16.58 31.86
CA SER A 503 3.13 17.14 30.54
C SER A 503 3.73 16.09 29.60
N ASN A 504 3.46 16.22 28.30
CA ASN A 504 4.06 15.35 27.30
C ASN A 504 5.58 15.61 27.22
N LYS A 505 6.37 14.60 27.59
CA LYS A 505 7.84 14.65 27.66
C LYS A 505 8.50 14.98 26.31
N ILE A 506 7.81 14.77 25.18
CA ILE A 506 8.35 15.14 23.87
C ILE A 506 8.68 16.63 23.76
N LYS A 507 8.01 17.50 24.53
CA LYS A 507 8.28 18.95 24.55
C LYS A 507 9.69 19.29 25.00
N ASP A 508 10.30 18.42 25.81
CA ASP A 508 11.64 18.58 26.35
C ASP A 508 12.70 17.80 25.54
N CYS A 509 12.30 17.18 24.43
CA CYS A 509 13.19 16.37 23.59
C CYS A 509 13.71 17.16 22.39
N ARG A 510 14.94 16.88 21.96
CA ARG A 510 15.49 17.43 20.70
C ARG A 510 14.68 17.06 19.46
N SER A 511 13.93 15.96 19.49
CA SER A 511 13.03 15.53 18.42
C SER A 511 11.69 16.29 18.40
N TYR A 512 11.46 17.23 19.33
CA TYR A 512 10.22 18.00 19.40
C TYR A 512 9.85 18.71 18.10
N PRO A 513 10.77 19.33 17.33
CA PRO A 513 10.41 20.01 16.08
C PRO A 513 9.71 19.09 15.07
N LEU A 514 10.14 17.83 14.95
CA LEU A 514 9.50 16.84 14.07
C LEU A 514 8.10 16.45 14.55
N TYR A 515 7.94 16.19 15.86
CA TYR A 515 6.63 15.92 16.44
C TYR A 515 5.69 17.13 16.28
N LYS A 516 6.20 18.34 16.57
CA LYS A 516 5.48 19.60 16.42
C LYS A 516 5.08 19.84 14.98
N PHE A 517 5.93 19.55 14.00
CA PHE A 517 5.59 19.64 12.58
C PHE A 517 4.37 18.80 12.22
N VAL A 518 4.31 17.55 12.70
CA VAL A 518 3.22 16.62 12.42
C VAL A 518 1.93 16.98 13.17
N ARG A 519 2.01 17.24 14.49
CA ARG A 519 0.84 17.49 15.35
C ARG A 519 0.39 18.95 15.40
N GLY A 520 1.27 19.89 15.05
CA GLY A 520 1.03 21.33 15.10
C GLY A 520 0.49 21.88 13.79
N PRO A 521 1.34 22.40 12.88
CA PRO A 521 0.90 23.09 11.67
C PRO A 521 0.19 22.17 10.67
N LEU A 522 0.54 20.88 10.62
CA LEU A 522 -0.18 19.91 9.79
C LEU A 522 -1.49 19.44 10.43
N GLY A 523 -1.68 19.65 11.73
CA GLY A 523 -2.93 19.35 12.43
C GLY A 523 -3.31 17.88 12.35
N THR A 524 -2.34 16.96 12.45
CA THR A 524 -2.66 15.54 12.57
C THR A 524 -3.10 15.18 13.98
N GLY A 525 -4.14 14.35 14.11
CA GLY A 525 -4.70 13.94 15.39
C GLY A 525 -4.17 12.60 15.92
N LEU A 526 -4.50 12.32 17.19
CA LEU A 526 -4.42 10.97 17.75
C LEU A 526 -5.46 10.07 17.07
N LEU A 527 -4.97 9.01 16.42
CA LEU A 527 -5.81 8.05 15.70
C LEU A 527 -6.46 7.08 16.71
N THR A 528 -7.77 6.91 16.60
CA THR A 528 -8.58 6.03 17.46
C THR A 528 -9.81 5.54 16.71
N GLY A 529 -10.26 4.30 16.99
CA GLY A 529 -11.48 3.75 16.43
C GLY A 529 -12.78 4.44 16.89
N GLN A 530 -12.69 5.38 17.83
CA GLN A 530 -13.82 6.21 18.27
C GLN A 530 -14.08 7.42 17.36
N LYS A 531 -13.14 7.76 16.47
CA LYS A 531 -13.26 8.88 15.52
C LYS A 531 -13.45 8.36 14.09
N VAL A 532 -13.99 9.22 13.23
CA VAL A 532 -14.24 8.91 11.82
C VAL A 532 -13.02 9.15 10.92
N THR A 533 -12.03 9.90 11.38
CA THR A 533 -10.82 10.24 10.62
C THR A 533 -10.03 8.99 10.26
N SER A 534 -9.77 8.79 8.98
CA SER A 534 -8.99 7.65 8.49
C SER A 534 -7.48 7.86 8.66
N LEU A 535 -6.73 6.76 8.67
CA LEU A 535 -5.25 6.79 8.63
C LEU A 535 -4.73 7.55 7.40
N GLY A 536 -5.40 7.37 6.26
CA GLY A 536 -5.00 7.98 4.99
C GLY A 536 -5.08 9.50 4.99
N GLU A 537 -6.13 10.07 5.61
CA GLU A 537 -6.25 11.53 5.75
C GLU A 537 -5.07 12.14 6.53
N GLU A 538 -4.60 11.46 7.58
CA GLU A 538 -3.45 11.93 8.36
C GLU A 538 -2.12 11.75 7.63
N PHE A 539 -1.97 10.64 6.89
CA PHE A 539 -0.79 10.41 6.06
C PHE A 539 -0.70 11.42 4.92
N ASP A 540 -1.81 11.75 4.24
CA ASP A 540 -1.83 12.69 3.12
C ASP A 540 -1.35 14.09 3.54
N LYS A 541 -1.70 14.56 4.74
CA LYS A 541 -1.23 15.85 5.26
C LYS A 541 0.30 15.89 5.36
N VAL A 542 0.90 14.85 5.94
CA VAL A 542 2.35 14.76 6.13
C VAL A 542 3.07 14.50 4.81
N PHE A 543 2.55 13.61 3.97
CA PHE A 543 3.10 13.31 2.66
C PHE A 543 3.17 14.56 1.79
N ASN A 544 2.07 15.31 1.67
CA ASN A 544 2.02 16.54 0.87
C ASN A 544 3.02 17.58 1.38
N ALA A 545 3.16 17.73 2.69
CA ALA A 545 4.13 18.66 3.27
C ALA A 545 5.58 18.22 3.01
N MET A 546 5.87 16.92 3.05
CA MET A 546 7.17 16.37 2.73
C MET A 546 7.53 16.55 1.25
N CYS A 547 6.59 16.31 0.33
CA CYS A 547 6.79 16.58 -1.10
C CYS A 547 7.07 18.07 -1.39
N GLN A 548 6.59 18.96 -0.53
CA GLN A 548 6.88 20.40 -0.58
C GLN A 548 8.20 20.79 0.12
N GLY A 549 8.98 19.82 0.60
CA GLY A 549 10.23 20.07 1.33
C GLY A 549 10.07 20.63 2.74
N LYS A 550 8.84 20.75 3.27
CA LYS A 550 8.56 21.39 4.57
C LYS A 550 9.10 20.62 5.78
N ILE A 551 9.53 19.38 5.61
CA ILE A 551 10.16 18.56 6.65
C ILE A 551 11.63 18.93 6.91
N ILE A 552 12.27 19.66 5.97
CA ILE A 552 13.70 19.99 6.05
C ILE A 552 13.99 20.83 7.29
N ASP A 553 13.26 21.94 7.51
CA ASP A 553 13.52 22.83 8.64
C ASP A 553 13.31 22.15 10.00
N PRO A 554 12.19 21.42 10.26
CA PRO A 554 12.04 20.65 11.50
C PRO A 554 13.15 19.61 11.73
N MET A 555 13.63 18.96 10.66
CA MET A 555 14.72 18.00 10.75
C MET A 555 16.03 18.67 11.14
N MET A 556 16.36 19.80 10.51
CA MET A 556 17.57 20.56 10.82
C MET A 556 17.52 21.20 12.21
N GLU A 557 16.35 21.67 12.64
CA GLU A 557 16.13 22.20 13.99
C GLU A 557 16.39 21.13 15.06
N SER A 558 15.97 19.89 14.82
CA SER A 558 16.20 18.76 15.73
C SER A 558 17.69 18.42 15.92
N LEU A 559 18.56 18.88 15.01
CA LEU A 559 20.00 18.66 15.02
C LEU A 559 20.80 19.93 15.30
N LYS A 560 20.16 21.07 15.58
CA LYS A 560 20.80 22.39 15.66
C LYS A 560 21.90 22.47 16.71
N GLU A 561 21.79 21.72 17.80
CA GLU A 561 22.78 21.67 18.88
C GLU A 561 23.92 20.67 18.63
N ARG A 562 23.86 19.88 17.55
CA ARG A 562 24.84 18.84 17.25
C ARG A 562 26.03 19.46 16.51
N ASN A 563 27.22 19.35 17.10
CA ASN A 563 28.48 19.61 16.39
C ASN A 563 28.91 18.35 15.61
N SER A 564 29.85 18.50 14.67
CA SER A 564 30.36 17.38 13.85
C SER A 564 31.23 16.39 14.64
N ALA A 565 31.48 16.64 15.93
CA ALA A 565 32.31 15.78 16.77
C ALA A 565 31.46 14.66 17.41
N PRO A 566 31.98 13.42 17.48
CA PRO A 566 31.36 12.38 18.30
C PRO A 566 31.45 12.76 19.79
N LEU A 567 30.59 12.17 20.62
CA LEU A 567 30.72 12.31 22.07
C LEU A 567 32.10 11.82 22.52
N PRO A 568 32.81 12.54 23.41
CA PRO A 568 34.08 12.08 23.95
C PRO A 568 33.91 10.70 24.61
N ILE A 569 34.81 9.78 24.28
CA ILE A 569 34.87 8.44 24.84
C ILE A 569 35.87 8.34 26.01
N CYS A 570 36.47 9.46 26.42
CA CYS A 570 37.48 9.57 27.48
C CYS A 570 37.15 10.73 28.41
#